data_AF-A0A1I4FLQ9-F1
#
_entry.id   AF-A0A1I4FLQ9-F1
#
_cell.length_a   1.000
_cell.length_b   1.000
_cell.length_c   1.000
_cell.angle_alpha   90.00
_cell.angle_beta   90.00
_cell.angle_gamma   90.00
#
_symmetry.space_group_name_H-M   'P 1'
#
loop_
_entity.id
_entity.type
_entity.pdbx_description
1 polymer ?
#
loop_
_entity_poly.entity_id
_entity_poly.type
_entity_poly.pdbx_seq_one_letter_code
_entity_poly.pdbx_strand_id
1 'polypeptide(L)'
;MRTPPGRATVVAMTTPVQRPTTAAFFVQAAASFALSLLAVGLGVAYMPMGPWERGFLAVGVLFLISSTFTLAKCVRDRQEMQEVTTRVDKARLDKLITEHDPFDPKNI
;
A
#
# COMPACT_ATOMS: atom_id res chain seq x y z
N MET A 1 0.02 -0.55 -53.88
CA MET A 1 -0.16 -0.13 -52.48
C MET A 1 -0.72 -1.30 -51.70
N ARG A 2 0.09 -1.95 -50.84
CA ARG A 2 -0.33 -3.10 -50.02
C ARG A 2 0.03 -2.76 -48.57
N THR A 3 -0.94 -2.32 -47.79
CA THR A 3 -0.80 -2.13 -46.34
C THR A 3 -0.73 -3.51 -45.67
N PRO A 4 0.26 -3.79 -44.81
CA PRO A 4 0.32 -5.05 -44.08
C PRO A 4 -0.78 -5.11 -43.00
N PRO A 5 -1.33 -6.31 -42.72
CA PRO A 5 -2.41 -6.48 -41.77
C PRO A 5 -1.92 -6.26 -40.33
N GLY A 6 -2.75 -5.54 -39.56
CA GLY A 6 -2.85 -5.54 -38.11
C GLY A 6 -1.62 -5.98 -37.32
N ARG A 7 -0.68 -5.04 -37.12
CA ARG A 7 0.22 -5.12 -35.98
C ARG A 7 -0.64 -4.94 -34.74
N ALA A 8 -1.04 -6.05 -34.13
CA ALA A 8 -1.66 -6.06 -32.82
C ALA A 8 -0.70 -5.33 -31.87
N THR A 9 -1.08 -4.11 -31.47
CA THR A 9 -0.44 -3.38 -30.39
C THR A 9 -0.69 -4.19 -29.13
N VAL A 10 0.23 -5.10 -28.81
CA VAL A 10 0.29 -5.78 -27.52
C VAL A 10 0.38 -4.67 -26.48
N VAL A 11 -0.76 -4.37 -25.84
CA VAL A 11 -0.83 -3.46 -24.71
C VAL A 11 0.07 -4.06 -23.65
N ALA A 12 1.26 -3.48 -23.49
CA ALA A 12 2.22 -3.90 -22.49
C ALA A 12 1.53 -3.85 -21.13
N MET A 13 1.14 -5.02 -20.62
CA MET A 13 0.60 -5.20 -19.29
C MET A 13 1.75 -4.92 -18.33
N THR A 14 1.96 -3.65 -17.98
CA THR A 14 2.96 -3.26 -16.99
C THR A 14 2.52 -3.83 -15.65
N THR A 15 3.01 -5.02 -15.34
CA THR A 15 2.86 -5.58 -14.01
C THR A 15 3.54 -4.59 -13.06
N PRO A 16 2.82 -3.96 -12.12
CA PRO A 16 3.46 -3.09 -11.16
C PRO A 16 4.48 -3.95 -10.41
N VAL A 17 5.76 -3.57 -10.52
CA VAL A 17 6.85 -4.18 -9.77
C VAL A 17 6.60 -3.87 -8.30
N GLN A 18 5.85 -4.75 -7.64
CA GLN A 18 5.67 -4.81 -6.21
C GLN A 18 7.04 -5.06 -5.58
N ARG A 19 7.74 -3.97 -5.21
CA ARG A 19 9.00 -4.04 -4.49
C ARG A 19 8.66 -4.42 -3.05
N PRO A 20 9.09 -5.60 -2.55
CA PRO A 20 8.90 -5.92 -1.15
C PRO A 20 9.61 -4.82 -0.33
N THR A 21 8.84 -4.12 0.49
CA THR A 21 9.37 -3.09 1.39
C THR A 21 10.38 -3.78 2.32
N THR A 22 11.67 -3.54 2.08
CA THR A 22 12.74 -4.15 2.86
C THR A 22 12.62 -3.74 4.32
N ALA A 23 12.90 -4.65 5.26
CA ALA A 23 12.80 -4.40 6.72
C ALA A 23 13.51 -3.10 7.18
N ALA A 24 14.56 -2.68 6.47
CA ALA A 24 15.26 -1.42 6.69
C ALA A 24 14.34 -0.17 6.60
N PHE A 25 13.44 -0.10 5.61
CA PHE A 25 12.51 1.02 5.47
C PHE A 25 11.48 1.06 6.61
N PHE A 26 11.05 -0.10 7.09
CA PHE A 26 10.15 -0.19 8.24
C PHE A 26 10.83 0.31 9.52
N VAL A 27 12.07 -0.12 9.77
CA VAL A 27 12.86 0.33 10.92
C VAL A 27 13.10 1.84 10.87
N GLN A 28 13.42 2.40 9.70
CA GLN A 28 13.57 3.84 9.52
C GLN A 28 12.26 4.58 9.84
N ALA A 29 11.13 4.13 9.30
CA ALA A 29 9.84 4.75 9.56
C ALA A 29 9.48 4.70 11.06
N ALA A 30 9.74 3.58 11.73
CA ALA A 30 9.55 3.44 13.18
C ALA A 30 10.44 4.40 13.97
N ALA A 31 11.71 4.55 13.59
CA ALA A 31 12.63 5.49 14.21
C ALA A 31 12.19 6.95 14.02
N SER A 32 11.78 7.34 12.80
CA SER A 32 11.25 8.68 12.52
C SER A 32 9.98 8.99 13.31
N PHE A 33 9.10 8.00 13.46
CA PHE A 33 7.89 8.13 14.28
C PHE A 33 8.21 8.30 15.77
N ALA A 34 9.12 7.49 16.31
CA ALA A 34 9.57 7.63 17.69
C ALA A 34 10.21 9.00 17.96
N LEU A 35 11.05 9.48 17.04
CA LEU A 35 11.64 10.81 17.15
C LEU A 35 10.57 11.91 17.10
N SER A 36 9.56 11.79 16.24
CA SER A 36 8.45 12.75 16.16
C SER A 36 7.60 12.75 17.43
N LEU A 37 7.30 11.57 17.98
CA LEU A 37 6.62 11.40 19.27
C LEU A 37 7.37 12.10 20.41
N LEU A 38 8.69 11.90 20.46
CA LEU A 38 9.55 12.55 21.45
C LEU A 38 9.57 14.07 21.26
N ALA A 39 9.68 14.54 20.03
CA ALA A 39 9.67 15.97 19.73
C ALA A 39 8.35 16.64 20.16
N VAL A 40 7.20 16.01 19.87
CA VAL A 40 5.89 16.50 20.32
C VAL A 40 5.78 16.43 21.84
N GLY A 41 6.15 15.31 22.46
CA GLY A 41 6.10 15.14 23.91
C GLY A 41 6.97 16.16 24.66
N LEU A 42 8.18 16.40 24.18
CA LEU A 42 9.08 17.45 24.70
C LEU A 42 8.49 18.84 24.45
N GLY A 43 7.92 19.10 23.28
CA GLY A 43 7.24 20.37 22.98
C GLY A 43 6.08 20.67 23.94
N VAL A 44 5.26 19.67 24.26
CA VAL A 44 4.18 19.78 25.25
C VAL A 44 4.75 19.98 26.67
N ALA A 45 5.88 19.34 27.00
CA ALA A 45 6.51 19.46 28.33
C ALA A 45 7.18 20.84 28.56
N TYR A 46 7.88 21.38 27.54
CA TYR A 46 8.60 22.66 27.61
C TYR A 46 7.69 23.89 27.47
N MET A 47 6.43 23.71 27.08
CA MET A 47 5.49 24.81 26.96
C MET A 47 5.11 25.36 28.35
N PRO A 48 5.25 26.69 28.60
CA PRO A 48 4.89 27.31 29.87
C PRO A 48 3.35 27.44 29.98
N MET A 49 2.68 26.30 30.18
CA MET A 49 1.24 26.21 30.42
C MET A 49 0.96 25.65 31.81
N GLY A 50 -0.24 25.89 32.32
CA GLY A 50 -0.68 25.28 33.56
C GLY A 50 -0.75 23.75 33.44
N PRO A 51 -0.68 23.02 34.58
CA PRO A 51 -0.71 21.56 34.59
C PRO A 51 -1.96 20.99 33.92
N TRP A 52 -3.08 21.72 34.03
CA TRP A 52 -4.38 21.29 33.51
C TRP A 52 -4.49 21.42 31.99
N GLU A 53 -4.11 22.56 31.39
CA GLU A 53 -4.15 22.70 29.93
C GLU A 53 -3.18 21.73 29.25
N ARG A 54 -2.02 21.52 29.87
CA ARG A 54 -1.02 20.55 29.40
C ARG A 54 -1.57 19.13 29.42
N GLY A 55 -2.35 18.76 30.44
CA GLY A 55 -3.02 17.46 30.53
C GLY A 55 -4.02 17.24 29.40
N PHE A 56 -4.88 18.22 29.13
CA PHE A 56 -5.85 18.15 28.04
C PHE A 56 -5.16 17.98 26.67
N LEU A 57 -4.12 18.77 26.42
CA LEU A 57 -3.37 18.73 25.17
C LEU A 57 -2.60 17.41 25.01
N ALA A 58 -2.00 16.89 26.10
CA ALA A 58 -1.34 15.60 26.10
C ALA A 58 -2.30 14.46 25.75
N VAL A 59 -3.49 14.40 26.38
CA VAL A 59 -4.50 13.38 26.07
C VAL A 59 -5.01 13.51 24.64
N GLY A 60 -5.24 14.74 24.16
CA GLY A 60 -5.65 15.01 22.78
C GLY A 60 -4.62 14.51 21.75
N VAL A 61 -3.34 14.79 21.98
CA VAL A 61 -2.23 14.30 21.14
C VAL A 61 -2.15 12.78 21.17
N LEU A 62 -2.21 12.15 22.35
CA LEU A 62 -2.19 10.69 22.48
C LEU A 62 -3.36 10.03 21.73
N PHE A 63 -4.56 10.59 21.85
CA PHE A 63 -5.75 10.12 21.15
C PHE A 63 -5.61 10.26 19.62
N LEU A 64 -5.12 11.42 19.17
CA LEU A 64 -4.90 11.69 17.74
C LEU A 64 -3.89 10.69 17.13
N ILE A 65 -2.80 10.40 17.83
CA ILE A 65 -1.79 9.44 17.40
C ILE A 65 -2.37 8.03 17.31
N SER A 66 -3.11 7.59 18.34
CA SER A 66 -3.75 6.28 18.37
C SER A 66 -4.76 6.10 17.21
N SER A 67 -5.58 7.12 16.97
CA SER A 67 -6.56 7.12 15.87
C SER A 67 -5.88 7.10 14.50
N THR A 68 -4.84 7.92 14.31
CA THR A 68 -4.07 7.97 13.05
C THR A 68 -3.39 6.64 12.75
N PHE A 69 -2.83 5.96 13.77
CA PHE A 69 -2.22 4.65 13.59
C PHE A 69 -3.24 3.56 13.26
N THR A 70 -4.44 3.63 13.86
CA THR A 70 -5.54 2.73 13.52
C THR A 70 -5.97 2.94 12.07
N LEU A 71 -6.14 4.19 11.64
CA LEU A 71 -6.46 4.53 10.26
C LEU A 71 -5.37 4.06 9.30
N ALA A 72 -4.09 4.22 9.66
CA ALA A 72 -2.96 3.74 8.87
C ALA A 72 -2.98 2.21 8.70
N LYS A 73 -3.34 1.45 9.75
CA LYS A 73 -3.56 0.00 9.62
C LYS A 73 -4.69 -0.29 8.65
N CYS A 74 -5.86 0.33 8.79
CA CYS A 74 -6.97 0.11 7.87
C CYS A 74 -6.61 0.42 6.41
N VAL A 75 -5.78 1.44 6.16
CA VAL A 75 -5.27 1.75 4.82
C VAL A 75 -4.34 0.65 4.31
N ARG A 76 -3.44 0.14 5.15
CA ARG A 76 -2.54 -0.97 4.80
C ARG A 76 -3.32 -2.26 4.53
N ASP A 77 -4.26 -2.61 5.39
CA ASP A 77 -5.12 -3.79 5.26
C ASP A 77 -5.90 -3.76 3.93
N ARG A 78 -6.33 -2.57 3.49
CA ARG A 78 -6.96 -2.38 2.16
C ARG A 78 -6.00 -2.61 1.00
N GLN A 79 -4.74 -2.17 1.11
CA GLN A 79 -3.72 -2.39 0.08
C GLN A 79 -3.38 -3.89 -0.04
N GLU A 80 -3.25 -4.58 1.09
CA GLU A 80 -3.02 -6.04 1.13
C GLU A 80 -4.18 -6.82 0.52
N MET A 81 -5.43 -6.44 0.84
CA MET A 81 -6.62 -7.08 0.25
C MET A 81 -6.68 -6.91 -1.27
N GLN A 82 -6.38 -5.72 -1.80
CA GLN A 82 -6.35 -5.46 -3.24
C GLN A 82 -5.24 -6.25 -3.97
N GLU A 83 -4.11 -6.46 -3.31
CA GLU A 83 -3.02 -7.25 -3.87
C GLU A 83 -3.41 -8.73 -4.02
N VAL A 84 -4.08 -9.30 -3.00
CA VAL A 84 -4.52 -10.70 -3.01
C VAL A 84 -5.54 -10.95 -4.11
N THR A 85 -6.54 -10.08 -4.29
CA THR A 85 -7.55 -10.24 -5.35
C THR A 85 -6.91 -10.20 -6.73
N THR A 86 -5.97 -9.28 -6.96
CA THR A 86 -5.24 -9.16 -8.23
C THR A 86 -4.44 -10.42 -8.58
N ARG A 87 -3.84 -11.08 -7.58
CA ARG A 87 -3.10 -12.35 -7.80
C ARG A 87 -4.04 -13.50 -8.15
N VAL A 88 -5.21 -13.58 -7.50
CA VAL A 88 -6.23 -14.59 -7.79
C VAL A 88 -6.80 -14.39 -9.19
N ASP A 89 -7.14 -13.16 -9.57
CA ASP A 89 -7.68 -12.83 -10.89
C ASP A 89 -6.69 -13.19 -12.00
N LYS A 90 -5.39 -12.93 -11.79
CA LYS A 90 -4.33 -13.37 -12.71
C LYS A 90 -4.27 -14.88 -12.85
N ALA A 91 -4.27 -15.62 -11.74
CA ALA A 91 -4.23 -17.08 -11.78
C ALA A 91 -5.50 -17.67 -12.45
N ARG A 92 -6.66 -17.03 -12.29
CA ARG A 92 -7.91 -17.42 -12.94
C ARG A 92 -7.89 -17.11 -14.44
N LEU A 93 -7.40 -15.93 -14.82
CA LEU A 93 -7.21 -15.54 -16.22
C LEU A 93 -6.20 -16.45 -16.92
N ASP A 94 -5.06 -16.74 -16.29
CA ASP A 94 -4.06 -17.68 -16.82
C ASP A 94 -4.66 -19.08 -17.03
N LYS A 95 -5.52 -19.53 -16.10
CA LYS A 95 -6.26 -20.80 -16.28
C LYS A 95 -7.23 -20.74 -17.47
N LEU A 96 -8.01 -19.67 -17.60
CA LEU A 96 -8.95 -19.51 -18.72
C LEU A 96 -8.22 -19.45 -20.06
N ILE A 97 -7.08 -18.78 -20.13
CA ILE A 97 -6.23 -18.71 -21.33
C ILE A 97 -5.60 -20.08 -21.64
N THR A 98 -5.24 -20.86 -20.61
CA THR A 98 -4.67 -22.21 -20.80
C THR A 98 -5.73 -23.24 -21.22
N GLU A 99 -6.95 -23.10 -20.71
CA GLU A 99 -8.05 -24.05 -20.94
C GLU A 99 -8.83 -23.74 -22.24
N HIS A 100 -8.77 -22.49 -22.73
CA HIS A 100 -9.17 -22.12 -24.09
C HIS A 100 -7.92 -21.83 -24.92
N ASP A 101 -7.33 -22.86 -25.54
CA ASP A 101 -6.31 -22.71 -26.58
C ASP A 101 -6.99 -22.65 -27.97
N PRO A 102 -7.20 -21.46 -28.56
CA PRO A 102 -7.83 -21.31 -29.87
C PRO A 102 -6.93 -21.74 -31.05
N PHE A 103 -5.75 -22.32 -30.80
CA PHE A 103 -4.81 -22.76 -31.84
C PHE A 103 -4.57 -24.28 -31.89
N ASP A 104 -5.36 -25.09 -31.19
CA ASP A 104 -5.31 -26.55 -31.36
C ASP A 104 -5.71 -26.92 -32.82
N PRO A 105 -4.79 -27.47 -33.64
CA PRO A 105 -5.02 -27.73 -35.06
C PRO A 105 -5.97 -28.90 -35.33
N LYS A 106 -6.63 -29.47 -34.31
CA LYS A 106 -7.49 -30.66 -34.46
C LYS A 106 -8.95 -30.36 -34.84
N ASN A 107 -9.32 -29.10 -35.10
CA ASN A 107 -10.68 -28.71 -35.53
C ASN A 107 -10.72 -27.90 -36.84
N ILE A 108 -9.81 -28.16 -37.77
CA ILE A 108 -9.90 -27.74 -39.18
C ILE A 108 -9.55 -28.90 -40.11
#